data_AF-A0A935P194-F1
#
_entry.id   AF-A0A935P194-F1
#
_cell.length_a   1.000
_cell.length_b   1.000
_cell.length_c   1.000
_cell.angle_alpha   90.00
_cell.angle_beta   90.00
_cell.angle_gamma   90.00
#
_symmetry.space_group_name_H-M   'P 1'
#
loop_
_entity.id
_entity.type
_entity.pdbx_description
1 polymer ?
#
loop_
_entity_poly.entity_id
_entity_poly.type
_entity_poly.pdbx_seq_one_letter_code
_entity_poly.pdbx_strand_id
1 'polypeptide(L)'
;MSGSDSSRGSARPRYLRGFALAALLTPVVGCGFSGSSDPQEEDPPSTDPGTGPGNGNGGGNTPPPRCKFQHVDVCGKTPGPARTYDSDVVLDTSLDETCTHVIAQGQTGIELCVIHAPSIAIASGVSVRGVGARPLAFVSSGAINISGVLEVSSRRATTNADESLGAGAAVGACPAFGRAPAASGSGGGGGAGGGFSGKGGNGGDSDEPGAPARRDGGDAFNALPIAAFLRGGCRGQAGGDGSTAASGGSGGPAGGALLLAASGDVTVAAGAVVNAGGGGGGGGSTALSGGGGAGSGGMIVVDGKAIHRHGSIVANGGGGGQGGYVLAAALPGQPGNNAGASATPATGGGGGGIIPPSGGSGSGQATRNAGNGANALDGAGGGGGAAGFILLLGSVDGAGALSPPAT
;
A
#
# COMPACT_ATOMS: atom_id res chain seq x y z
N MET A 1 -2.28 -9.76 64.67
CA MET A 1 -1.51 -10.78 63.92
C MET A 1 -1.43 -10.27 62.48
N SER A 2 -0.39 -9.50 62.14
CA SER A 2 0.87 -9.97 61.50
C SER A 2 0.63 -10.44 60.06
N GLY A 3 1.25 -9.93 59.00
CA GLY A 3 2.39 -9.01 58.81
C GLY A 3 2.38 -8.44 57.38
N SER A 4 2.97 -7.26 57.16
CA SER A 4 4.31 -7.03 56.56
C SER A 4 4.36 -7.27 55.04
N ASP A 5 4.31 -6.22 54.22
CA ASP A 5 5.46 -5.38 53.78
C ASP A 5 6.36 -6.13 52.77
N SER A 6 6.32 -5.71 51.51
CA SER A 6 7.29 -6.13 50.49
C SER A 6 7.71 -4.93 49.65
N SER A 7 9.01 -4.72 49.67
CA SER A 7 9.71 -3.49 49.42
C SER A 7 10.25 -3.39 47.99
N ARG A 8 10.55 -2.14 47.66
CA ARG A 8 11.19 -1.62 46.46
C ARG A 8 12.48 -2.36 46.07
N GLY A 9 12.67 -2.58 44.78
CA GLY A 9 13.95 -2.95 44.18
C GLY A 9 14.12 -2.33 42.78
N SER A 10 14.48 -1.03 42.74
CA SER A 10 14.86 -0.32 41.51
C SER A 10 16.36 -0.52 41.26
N ALA A 11 16.71 -1.38 40.30
CA ALA A 11 18.06 -1.48 39.76
C ALA A 11 18.10 -0.83 38.37
N ARG A 12 18.83 0.29 38.23
CA ARG A 12 19.20 0.88 36.94
C ARG A 12 20.61 0.41 36.57
N PRO A 13 20.86 -0.05 35.34
CA PRO A 13 22.21 -0.05 34.79
C PRO A 13 22.47 1.27 34.03
N ARG A 14 23.53 1.96 34.45
CA ARG A 14 24.21 3.01 33.67
C ARG A 14 25.06 2.31 32.61
N TYR A 15 24.81 2.58 31.33
CA TYR A 15 25.77 2.30 30.26
C TYR A 15 26.22 3.61 29.62
N LEU A 16 27.52 3.87 29.74
CA LEU A 16 28.25 4.91 29.04
C LEU A 16 28.15 4.66 27.52
N ARG A 17 27.84 5.71 26.76
CA ARG A 17 28.10 5.78 25.31
C ARG A 17 29.15 6.85 25.05
N GLY A 18 30.28 6.44 24.51
CA GLY A 18 31.28 7.30 23.90
C GLY A 18 31.85 6.59 22.69
N PHE A 19 31.29 6.86 21.51
CA PHE A 19 31.94 6.57 20.24
C PHE A 19 31.61 7.71 19.28
N ALA A 20 32.62 8.55 19.05
CA ALA A 20 32.64 9.54 17.99
C ALA A 20 32.96 8.81 16.68
N LEU A 21 32.05 8.87 15.71
CA LEU A 21 32.28 8.35 14.37
C LEU A 21 32.69 9.52 13.47
N ALA A 22 33.97 9.56 13.10
CA ALA A 22 34.49 10.49 12.11
C ALA A 22 34.06 10.02 10.71
N ALA A 23 33.35 10.88 9.98
CA ALA A 23 32.98 10.64 8.59
C ALA A 23 34.17 10.97 7.67
N LEU A 24 34.72 9.94 7.03
CA LEU A 24 35.75 10.06 6.00
C LEU A 24 35.06 10.29 4.64
N LEU A 25 35.15 11.52 4.10
CA LEU A 25 34.76 11.81 2.73
C LEU A 25 35.79 11.22 1.76
N THR A 26 35.37 10.32 0.89
CA THR A 26 36.15 9.85 -0.27
C THR A 26 35.52 10.40 -1.56
N PRO A 27 36.28 11.09 -2.42
CA PRO A 27 35.79 11.50 -3.73
C PRO A 27 35.80 10.31 -4.70
N VAL A 28 34.66 10.03 -5.33
CA VAL A 28 34.56 9.10 -6.46
C VAL A 28 34.94 9.85 -7.73
N VAL A 29 36.09 9.49 -8.29
CA VAL A 29 36.56 9.91 -9.62
C VAL A 29 35.80 9.10 -10.66
N GLY A 30 35.09 9.78 -11.56
CA GLY A 30 34.41 9.16 -12.70
C GLY A 30 35.37 8.82 -13.83
N CYS A 31 35.37 7.55 -14.25
CA CYS A 31 35.97 7.13 -15.52
C CYS A 31 34.90 7.19 -16.63
N GLY A 32 35.22 7.92 -17.70
CA GLY A 32 34.42 7.99 -18.90
C GLY A 32 34.44 6.69 -19.70
N PHE A 33 33.29 6.32 -20.27
CA PHE A 33 33.18 5.28 -21.26
C PHE A 33 33.17 5.91 -22.66
N SER A 34 34.22 5.67 -23.43
CA SER A 34 34.27 5.92 -24.87
C SER A 34 33.72 4.69 -25.60
N GLY A 35 32.73 4.88 -26.47
CA GLY A 35 32.19 3.83 -27.32
C GLY A 35 33.15 3.47 -28.45
N SER A 36 33.42 2.18 -28.63
CA SER A 36 34.02 1.62 -29.84
C SER A 36 32.92 1.03 -30.71
N SER A 37 32.74 1.58 -31.89
CA SER A 37 31.97 1.02 -32.99
C SER A 37 32.73 -0.16 -33.59
N ASP A 38 32.14 -1.35 -33.60
CA ASP A 38 32.64 -2.50 -34.35
C ASP A 38 31.91 -2.57 -35.72
N PRO A 39 32.61 -2.82 -36.83
CA PRO A 39 32.00 -2.92 -38.16
C PRO A 39 31.34 -4.29 -38.38
N GLN A 40 30.29 -4.27 -39.20
CA GLN A 40 29.55 -5.45 -39.63
C GLN A 40 30.44 -6.43 -40.40
N GLU A 41 30.45 -7.69 -39.95
CA GLU A 41 30.95 -8.83 -40.71
C GLU A 41 29.77 -9.42 -41.51
N GLU A 42 29.91 -9.41 -42.84
CA GLU A 42 28.95 -9.98 -43.79
C GLU A 42 29.15 -11.50 -43.86
N ASP A 43 28.13 -12.27 -43.47
CA ASP A 43 28.10 -13.73 -43.68
C ASP A 43 27.61 -14.08 -45.10
N PRO A 44 28.24 -15.06 -45.78
CA PRO A 44 27.86 -15.48 -47.13
C PRO A 44 26.64 -16.41 -47.18
N PRO A 45 25.96 -16.52 -48.34
CA PRO A 45 24.73 -17.30 -48.49
C PRO A 45 25.02 -18.81 -48.54
N SER A 46 24.49 -19.57 -47.58
CA SER A 46 24.45 -21.03 -47.66
C SER A 46 23.20 -21.50 -48.38
N THR A 47 23.40 -22.21 -49.49
CA THR A 47 22.39 -22.95 -50.23
C THR A 47 22.35 -24.39 -49.71
N ASP A 48 21.21 -24.84 -49.18
CA ASP A 48 20.96 -26.26 -48.94
C ASP A 48 19.61 -26.69 -49.54
N PRO A 49 19.58 -27.47 -50.64
CA PRO A 49 18.37 -28.07 -51.18
C PRO A 49 18.25 -29.51 -50.68
N GLY A 50 17.52 -29.70 -49.57
CA GLY A 50 17.30 -31.02 -48.95
C GLY A 50 15.82 -31.29 -48.66
N THR A 51 15.01 -31.52 -49.70
CA THR A 51 13.63 -32.00 -49.55
C THR A 51 13.62 -33.50 -49.26
N GLY A 52 13.33 -33.88 -48.01
CA GLY A 52 12.94 -35.24 -47.62
C GLY A 52 11.51 -35.25 -47.06
N PRO A 53 10.59 -36.12 -47.52
CA PRO A 53 9.25 -36.24 -46.97
C PRO A 53 9.29 -37.10 -45.69
N GLY A 54 9.63 -36.46 -44.57
CA GLY A 54 9.62 -37.08 -43.25
C GLY A 54 8.27 -36.89 -42.56
N ASN A 55 7.46 -37.95 -42.55
CA ASN A 55 6.32 -38.11 -41.63
C ASN A 55 6.84 -38.13 -40.18
N GLY A 56 6.96 -36.97 -39.56
CA GLY A 56 7.38 -36.80 -38.17
C GLY A 56 6.21 -36.38 -37.29
N ASN A 57 5.82 -37.27 -36.39
CA ASN A 57 4.85 -37.05 -35.32
C ASN A 57 5.22 -35.75 -34.56
N GLY A 58 4.52 -34.65 -34.87
CA GLY A 58 4.74 -33.31 -34.32
C GLY A 58 4.28 -33.22 -32.87
N GLY A 59 4.99 -33.91 -31.97
CA GLY A 59 4.91 -33.67 -30.53
C GLY A 59 5.36 -32.24 -30.28
N GLY A 60 4.41 -31.31 -30.31
CA GLY A 60 4.66 -29.89 -30.18
C GLY A 60 5.44 -29.61 -28.91
N ASN A 61 6.67 -29.12 -29.07
CA ASN A 61 7.53 -28.60 -28.02
C ASN A 61 6.91 -27.34 -27.41
N THR A 62 5.77 -27.47 -26.76
CA THR A 62 5.20 -26.39 -25.96
C THR A 62 6.09 -26.29 -24.73
N PRO A 63 6.80 -25.17 -24.51
CA PRO A 63 7.65 -25.01 -23.34
C PRO A 63 6.84 -25.31 -22.07
N PRO A 64 7.44 -25.95 -21.05
CA PRO A 64 6.74 -26.21 -19.81
C PRO A 64 6.23 -24.88 -19.20
N PRO A 65 5.05 -24.87 -18.55
CA PRO A 65 4.51 -23.68 -17.92
C PRO A 65 5.51 -23.04 -16.95
N ARG A 66 5.53 -21.71 -16.89
CA ARG A 66 6.32 -20.95 -15.92
C ARG A 66 5.78 -21.23 -14.51
N CYS A 67 6.59 -21.87 -13.67
CA CYS A 67 6.25 -22.09 -12.25
C CYS A 67 6.97 -21.12 -11.29
N LYS A 68 7.93 -20.34 -11.81
CA LYS A 68 8.69 -19.35 -11.05
C LYS A 68 8.39 -17.96 -11.58
N PHE A 69 7.94 -17.09 -10.69
CA PHE A 69 7.61 -15.69 -10.94
C PHE A 69 8.47 -14.81 -10.06
N GLN A 70 8.49 -13.50 -10.31
CA GLN A 70 9.39 -12.59 -9.59
C GLN A 70 9.18 -12.63 -8.05
N HIS A 71 7.94 -12.78 -7.60
CA HIS A 71 7.57 -12.68 -6.18
C HIS A 71 7.06 -13.99 -5.57
N VAL A 72 6.96 -15.07 -6.35
CA VAL A 72 6.47 -16.38 -5.87
C VAL A 72 7.09 -17.52 -6.66
N ASP A 73 7.45 -18.60 -5.97
CA ASP A 73 7.93 -19.85 -6.55
C ASP A 73 6.93 -20.96 -6.23
N VAL A 74 6.18 -21.42 -7.24
CA VAL A 74 5.24 -22.55 -7.13
C VAL A 74 5.79 -23.81 -7.78
N CYS A 75 7.08 -23.86 -8.11
CA CYS A 75 7.69 -25.06 -8.68
C CYS A 75 7.61 -26.23 -7.67
N GLY A 76 7.18 -27.39 -8.16
CA GLY A 76 6.93 -28.57 -7.31
C GLY A 76 5.67 -28.49 -6.44
N LYS A 77 4.87 -27.40 -6.55
CA LYS A 77 3.57 -27.29 -5.89
C LYS A 77 2.46 -27.72 -6.84
N THR A 78 1.65 -28.69 -6.43
CA THR A 78 0.51 -29.14 -7.22
C THR A 78 -0.55 -28.02 -7.29
N PRO A 79 -1.01 -27.60 -8.48
CA PRO A 79 -2.13 -26.69 -8.59
C PRO A 79 -3.43 -27.37 -8.12
N GLY A 80 -4.33 -26.60 -7.53
CA GLY A 80 -5.71 -27.05 -7.29
C GLY A 80 -6.52 -27.18 -8.59
N PRO A 81 -7.83 -27.43 -8.51
CA PRO A 81 -8.69 -27.36 -9.69
C PRO A 81 -8.77 -25.93 -10.24
N ALA A 82 -9.22 -25.77 -11.49
CA ALA A 82 -9.54 -24.45 -12.05
C ALA A 82 -10.51 -23.70 -11.13
N ARG A 83 -10.30 -22.39 -10.97
CA ARG A 83 -11.09 -21.56 -10.05
C ARG A 83 -11.88 -20.53 -10.82
N THR A 84 -13.20 -20.55 -10.64
CA THR A 84 -14.09 -19.48 -11.12
C THR A 84 -14.85 -18.94 -9.91
N TYR A 85 -14.83 -17.62 -9.75
CA TYR A 85 -15.65 -16.90 -8.77
C TYR A 85 -16.86 -16.33 -9.50
N ASP A 86 -18.03 -16.90 -9.23
CA ASP A 86 -19.33 -16.57 -9.81
C ASP A 86 -20.30 -15.93 -8.81
N SER A 87 -19.85 -15.76 -7.57
CA SER A 87 -20.56 -15.12 -6.46
C SER A 87 -19.57 -14.37 -5.58
N ASP A 88 -20.07 -13.35 -4.89
CA ASP A 88 -19.26 -12.53 -3.99
C ASP A 88 -18.63 -13.38 -2.89
N VAL A 89 -17.34 -13.18 -2.63
CA VAL A 89 -16.60 -13.96 -1.63
C VAL A 89 -15.57 -13.10 -0.90
N VAL A 90 -15.41 -13.38 0.40
CA VAL A 90 -14.31 -12.88 1.21
C VAL A 90 -13.30 -14.01 1.42
N LEU A 91 -12.05 -13.75 1.04
CA LEU A 91 -10.92 -14.63 1.25
C LEU A 91 -10.14 -14.11 2.46
N ASP A 92 -10.26 -14.79 3.61
CA ASP A 92 -9.39 -14.52 4.77
C ASP A 92 -8.05 -15.22 4.61
N THR A 93 -7.03 -14.46 4.27
CA THR A 93 -5.66 -14.93 4.02
C THR A 93 -4.91 -15.29 5.29
N SER A 94 -5.50 -15.05 6.46
CA SER A 94 -4.98 -15.51 7.76
C SER A 94 -5.26 -16.99 7.99
N LEU A 95 -6.25 -17.54 7.28
CA LEU A 95 -6.66 -18.94 7.39
C LEU A 95 -5.98 -19.77 6.29
N ASP A 96 -5.27 -20.83 6.69
CA ASP A 96 -4.56 -21.70 5.75
C ASP A 96 -5.52 -22.37 4.74
N GLU A 97 -6.74 -22.69 5.16
CA GLU A 97 -7.78 -23.33 4.33
C GLU A 97 -8.28 -22.47 3.16
N THR A 98 -8.14 -21.14 3.26
CA THR A 98 -8.43 -20.22 2.15
C THR A 98 -7.37 -20.34 1.05
N CYS A 99 -6.14 -20.72 1.42
CA CYS A 99 -4.99 -20.77 0.53
C CYS A 99 -4.86 -22.17 -0.08
N THR A 100 -4.44 -22.26 -1.33
CA THR A 100 -3.97 -23.53 -1.89
C THR A 100 -2.60 -23.89 -1.31
N HIS A 101 -1.75 -22.87 -1.16
CA HIS A 101 -0.43 -22.98 -0.53
C HIS A 101 -0.16 -21.74 0.32
N VAL A 102 0.56 -21.93 1.42
CA VAL A 102 1.21 -20.85 2.16
C VAL A 102 2.69 -20.86 1.79
N ILE A 103 3.20 -19.74 1.26
CA ILE A 103 4.57 -19.66 0.74
C ILE A 103 5.31 -18.48 1.35
N ALA A 104 6.47 -18.72 1.96
CA ALA A 104 7.33 -17.68 2.50
C ALA A 104 8.07 -16.89 1.39
N GLN A 105 8.14 -15.56 1.53
CA GLN A 105 8.80 -14.64 0.61
C GLN A 105 10.29 -14.45 0.93
N GLY A 106 11.08 -15.50 0.68
CA GLY A 106 12.52 -15.47 0.92
C GLY A 106 12.87 -15.23 2.40
N GLN A 107 13.86 -14.38 2.66
CA GLN A 107 14.42 -14.14 4.01
C GLN A 107 13.59 -13.20 4.89
N THR A 108 12.48 -12.67 4.40
CA THR A 108 11.67 -11.68 5.13
C THR A 108 10.81 -12.30 6.23
N GLY A 109 10.59 -13.62 6.19
CA GLY A 109 9.65 -14.32 7.07
C GLY A 109 8.17 -14.03 6.78
N ILE A 110 7.87 -13.25 5.75
CA ILE A 110 6.50 -12.91 5.36
C ILE A 110 5.92 -14.04 4.51
N GLU A 111 4.74 -14.53 4.86
CA GLU A 111 4.03 -15.57 4.12
C GLU A 111 2.99 -14.98 3.15
N LEU A 112 2.83 -15.63 2.00
CA LEU A 112 1.78 -15.40 1.01
C LEU A 112 0.65 -16.41 1.19
N CYS A 113 -0.60 -15.95 1.03
CA CYS A 113 -1.72 -16.84 0.75
C CYS A 113 -1.82 -17.02 -0.77
N VAL A 114 -1.43 -18.20 -1.26
CA VAL A 114 -1.38 -18.50 -2.69
C VAL A 114 -2.57 -19.34 -3.10
N ILE A 115 -3.38 -18.84 -4.05
CA ILE A 115 -4.38 -19.62 -4.78
C ILE A 115 -3.76 -20.02 -6.11
N HIS A 116 -3.42 -21.31 -6.24
CA HIS A 116 -2.72 -21.86 -7.41
C HIS A 116 -3.66 -22.77 -8.20
N ALA A 117 -3.97 -22.41 -9.44
CA ALA A 117 -4.93 -23.14 -10.28
C ALA A 117 -4.58 -23.07 -11.79
N PRO A 118 -5.01 -24.05 -12.63
CA PRO A 118 -4.75 -24.02 -14.07
C PRO A 118 -5.32 -22.80 -14.80
N SER A 119 -6.44 -22.27 -14.28
CA SER A 119 -7.02 -20.99 -14.71
C SER A 119 -7.74 -20.36 -13.52
N ILE A 120 -7.79 -19.03 -13.50
CA ILE A 120 -8.52 -18.26 -12.49
C ILE A 120 -9.40 -17.24 -13.20
N ALA A 121 -10.69 -17.23 -12.88
CA ALA A 121 -11.64 -16.27 -13.42
C ALA A 121 -12.48 -15.62 -12.31
N ILE A 122 -12.69 -14.30 -12.41
CA ILE A 122 -13.70 -13.56 -11.64
C ILE A 122 -14.75 -13.08 -12.62
N ALA A 123 -15.99 -13.54 -12.46
CA ALA A 123 -17.10 -13.19 -13.35
C ALA A 123 -17.48 -11.70 -13.23
N SER A 124 -18.19 -11.18 -14.24
CA SER A 124 -18.72 -9.82 -14.20
C SER A 124 -19.78 -9.69 -13.10
N GLY A 125 -19.81 -8.54 -12.42
CA GLY A 125 -20.71 -8.29 -11.29
C GLY A 125 -20.32 -8.99 -9.99
N VAL A 126 -19.23 -9.78 -9.97
CA VAL A 126 -18.74 -10.48 -8.78
C VAL A 126 -17.61 -9.71 -8.12
N SER A 127 -17.62 -9.67 -6.79
CA SER A 127 -16.58 -9.10 -5.94
C SER A 127 -15.86 -10.19 -5.14
N VAL A 128 -14.56 -10.34 -5.39
CA VAL A 128 -13.64 -11.12 -4.57
C VAL A 128 -12.84 -10.17 -3.69
N ARG A 129 -12.96 -10.33 -2.37
CA ARG A 129 -12.27 -9.48 -1.40
C ARG A 129 -11.25 -10.26 -0.59
N GLY A 130 -9.98 -9.87 -0.67
CA GLY A 130 -8.91 -10.41 0.17
C GLY A 130 -8.72 -9.58 1.44
N VAL A 131 -8.83 -10.23 2.61
CA VAL A 131 -8.55 -9.67 3.93
C VAL A 131 -7.58 -10.57 4.67
N GLY A 132 -6.93 -10.06 5.73
CA GLY A 132 -6.13 -10.91 6.62
C GLY A 132 -4.63 -10.62 6.59
N ALA A 133 -3.89 -11.41 7.36
CA ALA A 133 -2.50 -11.13 7.69
C ALA A 133 -1.51 -11.37 6.54
N ARG A 134 -1.87 -12.16 5.52
CA ARG A 134 -0.95 -12.51 4.41
C ARG A 134 -1.33 -11.75 3.13
N PRO A 135 -0.36 -11.25 2.33
CA PRO A 135 -0.65 -10.81 0.97
C PRO A 135 -1.30 -11.92 0.15
N LEU A 136 -2.19 -11.54 -0.77
CA LEU A 136 -2.91 -12.48 -1.63
C LEU A 136 -2.15 -12.68 -2.95
N ALA A 137 -2.00 -13.93 -3.39
CA ALA A 137 -1.42 -14.25 -4.69
C ALA A 137 -2.33 -15.21 -5.48
N PHE A 138 -2.77 -14.78 -6.66
CA PHE A 138 -3.40 -15.65 -7.65
C PHE A 138 -2.33 -16.09 -8.64
N VAL A 139 -2.06 -17.40 -8.67
CA VAL A 139 -1.03 -17.99 -9.52
C VAL A 139 -1.70 -18.98 -10.47
N SER A 140 -1.42 -18.85 -11.75
CA SER A 140 -1.99 -19.71 -12.78
C SER A 140 -0.96 -20.28 -13.75
N SER A 141 -1.07 -21.58 -14.05
CA SER A 141 -0.33 -22.21 -15.14
C SER A 141 -0.94 -21.93 -16.53
N GLY A 142 -2.11 -21.28 -16.58
CA GLY A 142 -2.77 -20.79 -17.78
C GLY A 142 -3.01 -19.28 -17.69
N ALA A 143 -4.26 -18.85 -17.92
CA ALA A 143 -4.66 -17.45 -17.92
C ALA A 143 -5.40 -17.04 -16.64
N ILE A 144 -5.32 -15.73 -16.32
CA ILE A 144 -6.12 -15.08 -15.29
C ILE A 144 -7.06 -14.08 -15.95
N ASN A 145 -8.37 -14.19 -15.71
CA ASN A 145 -9.39 -13.32 -16.28
C ASN A 145 -10.20 -12.62 -15.17
N ILE A 146 -10.07 -11.29 -15.07
CA ILE A 146 -10.78 -10.47 -14.09
C ILE A 146 -11.85 -9.66 -14.84
N SER A 147 -13.11 -10.06 -14.71
CA SER A 147 -14.27 -9.33 -15.27
C SER A 147 -15.10 -8.60 -14.21
N GLY A 148 -14.85 -8.88 -12.92
CA GLY A 148 -15.49 -8.25 -11.77
C GLY A 148 -14.54 -7.38 -10.96
N VAL A 149 -14.73 -7.38 -9.63
CA VAL A 149 -13.92 -6.62 -8.67
C VAL A 149 -13.00 -7.58 -7.89
N LEU A 150 -11.72 -7.25 -7.84
CA LEU A 150 -10.73 -7.88 -6.96
C LEU A 150 -10.17 -6.84 -5.99
N GLU A 151 -10.55 -6.95 -4.73
CA GLU A 151 -10.33 -5.93 -3.72
C GLU A 151 -9.41 -6.44 -2.60
N VAL A 152 -8.25 -5.82 -2.43
CA VAL A 152 -7.38 -5.95 -1.25
C VAL A 152 -7.15 -4.58 -0.59
N SER A 153 -8.05 -3.63 -0.80
CA SER A 153 -7.99 -2.31 -0.15
C SER A 153 -8.31 -2.41 1.33
N SER A 154 -7.78 -1.47 2.10
CA SER A 154 -8.19 -1.27 3.48
C SER A 154 -9.19 -0.13 3.58
N ARG A 155 -10.15 -0.28 4.50
CA ARG A 155 -11.19 0.71 4.73
C ARG A 155 -11.23 1.08 6.20
N ARG A 156 -11.21 2.38 6.47
CA ARG A 156 -11.64 2.88 7.78
C ARG A 156 -13.13 2.63 7.90
N ALA A 157 -13.54 1.98 8.98
CA ALA A 157 -14.96 1.92 9.31
C ALA A 157 -15.44 3.27 9.83
N THR A 158 -16.74 3.52 9.71
CA THR A 158 -17.40 4.68 10.33
C THR A 158 -17.37 4.57 11.86
N THR A 159 -17.29 3.34 12.38
CA THR A 159 -17.12 2.95 13.78
C THR A 159 -15.71 2.36 13.98
N ASN A 160 -15.06 2.63 15.13
CA ASN A 160 -13.71 2.11 15.40
C ASN A 160 -13.63 0.57 15.49
N ALA A 161 -14.76 -0.14 15.58
CA ALA A 161 -14.81 -1.59 15.75
C ALA A 161 -14.62 -2.40 14.47
N ASP A 162 -14.74 -1.77 13.28
CA ASP A 162 -14.88 -2.51 12.02
C ASP A 162 -13.81 -2.12 10.98
N GLU A 163 -12.65 -1.61 11.42
CA GLU A 163 -11.53 -1.34 10.52
C GLU A 163 -11.21 -2.62 9.73
N SER A 164 -11.39 -2.54 8.40
CA SER A 164 -11.30 -3.71 7.56
C SER A 164 -10.02 -3.65 6.75
N LEU A 165 -9.03 -4.40 7.23
CA LEU A 165 -7.71 -4.49 6.62
C LEU A 165 -7.74 -5.38 5.38
N GLY A 166 -7.17 -4.88 4.29
CA GLY A 166 -6.89 -5.68 3.11
C GLY A 166 -5.81 -6.72 3.35
N ALA A 167 -5.77 -7.75 2.51
CA ALA A 167 -4.78 -8.83 2.57
C ALA A 167 -3.35 -8.29 2.66
N GLY A 168 -2.65 -8.58 3.76
CA GLY A 168 -1.26 -8.15 3.96
C GLY A 168 -1.06 -6.64 4.22
N ALA A 169 -2.12 -5.90 4.55
CA ALA A 169 -2.03 -4.46 4.83
C ALA A 169 -1.12 -4.11 6.01
N ALA A 170 -1.04 -4.98 7.02
CA ALA A 170 -0.23 -4.77 8.22
C ALA A 170 1.18 -5.39 8.12
N VAL A 171 1.61 -5.80 6.92
CA VAL A 171 2.83 -6.60 6.74
C VAL A 171 4.04 -5.76 6.35
N GLY A 172 5.17 -6.07 6.98
CA GLY A 172 6.44 -5.40 6.78
C GLY A 172 6.57 -4.15 7.65
N ALA A 173 7.80 -3.87 8.11
CA ALA A 173 8.07 -2.72 8.94
C ALA A 173 7.99 -1.42 8.13
N CYS A 174 7.15 -0.49 8.58
CA CYS A 174 7.18 0.89 8.12
C CYS A 174 8.23 1.66 8.92
N PRO A 175 8.97 2.60 8.30
CA PRO A 175 9.83 3.51 9.05
C PRO A 175 9.03 4.28 10.10
N ALA A 176 9.74 4.70 11.15
CA ALA A 176 9.18 5.64 12.09
C ALA A 176 8.88 6.98 11.39
N PHE A 177 7.81 7.65 11.82
CA PHE A 177 7.52 9.02 11.43
C PHE A 177 8.64 9.97 11.89
N GLY A 178 8.86 11.06 11.15
CA GLY A 178 9.90 12.02 11.46
C GLY A 178 9.64 12.81 12.74
N ARG A 179 8.36 13.07 13.03
CA ARG A 179 7.88 13.76 14.23
C ARG A 179 6.49 13.24 14.62
N ALA A 180 6.24 13.13 15.92
CA ALA A 180 4.91 12.86 16.46
C ALA A 180 4.11 14.17 16.59
N PRO A 181 2.79 14.18 16.36
CA PRO A 181 2.01 15.40 16.50
C PRO A 181 1.94 15.82 17.96
N ALA A 182 2.00 17.12 18.22
CA ALA A 182 1.91 17.66 19.56
C ALA A 182 0.48 17.49 20.12
N ALA A 183 0.38 17.02 21.37
CA ALA A 183 -0.87 17.07 22.13
C ALA A 183 -0.98 18.40 22.87
N SER A 184 -2.15 19.03 22.86
CA SER A 184 -2.38 20.27 23.60
C SER A 184 -3.83 20.55 23.93
N GLY A 185 -4.06 21.07 25.14
CA GLY A 185 -5.37 21.54 25.56
C GLY A 185 -5.93 22.70 24.75
N SER A 186 -5.09 23.38 23.95
CA SER A 186 -5.50 24.46 23.04
C SER A 186 -5.52 24.08 21.55
N GLY A 187 -5.20 22.84 21.18
CA GLY A 187 -5.12 22.43 19.78
C GLY A 187 -4.06 21.37 19.56
N GLY A 188 -4.46 20.16 19.21
CA GLY A 188 -3.58 19.07 18.82
C GLY A 188 -3.15 19.18 17.36
N GLY A 189 -1.89 18.87 17.09
CA GLY A 189 -1.34 18.81 15.74
C GLY A 189 -1.93 17.64 14.94
N GLY A 190 -2.00 17.77 13.62
CA GLY A 190 -2.50 16.73 12.73
C GLY A 190 -1.53 15.56 12.61
N GLY A 191 -2.04 14.35 12.39
CA GLY A 191 -1.23 13.16 12.13
C GLY A 191 -0.66 13.16 10.71
N ALA A 192 0.59 12.70 10.54
CA ALA A 192 1.17 12.44 9.22
C ALA A 192 0.50 11.25 8.52
N GLY A 193 0.35 11.31 7.20
CA GLY A 193 -0.07 10.18 6.39
C GLY A 193 1.04 9.15 6.16
N GLY A 194 0.66 7.90 5.89
CA GLY A 194 1.58 6.81 5.59
C GLY A 194 2.27 6.98 4.23
N GLY A 195 3.56 6.68 4.17
CA GLY A 195 4.36 6.67 2.95
C GLY A 195 4.48 5.27 2.31
N PHE A 196 4.56 5.21 0.98
CA PHE A 196 5.00 3.99 0.27
C PHE A 196 5.76 4.36 -1.01
N SER A 197 5.16 4.36 -2.21
CA SER A 197 5.87 4.79 -3.43
C SER A 197 6.08 6.30 -3.55
N GLY A 198 5.42 7.06 -2.69
CA GLY A 198 5.64 8.48 -2.46
C GLY A 198 5.71 8.82 -0.97
N LYS A 199 5.97 10.08 -0.66
CA LYS A 199 5.91 10.62 0.69
C LYS A 199 4.44 10.81 1.10
N GLY A 200 4.09 10.39 2.32
CA GLY A 200 2.81 10.77 2.92
C GLY A 200 2.71 12.28 3.14
N GLY A 201 1.50 12.78 3.37
CA GLY A 201 1.28 14.18 3.71
C GLY A 201 1.72 14.43 5.15
N ASN A 202 2.36 15.56 5.41
CA ASN A 202 2.56 16.02 6.79
C ASN A 202 1.19 16.39 7.41
N GLY A 203 1.06 16.23 8.72
CA GLY A 203 -0.06 16.80 9.45
C GLY A 203 0.06 18.32 9.54
N GLY A 204 -1.07 19.01 9.69
CA GLY A 204 -1.08 20.44 9.92
C GLY A 204 -0.64 20.79 11.35
N ASP A 205 -0.14 22.00 11.50
CA ASP A 205 0.25 22.58 12.79
C ASP A 205 -0.95 23.31 13.42
N SER A 206 -1.01 23.32 14.76
CA SER A 206 -1.96 24.15 15.51
C SER A 206 -1.27 25.37 16.14
N ASP A 207 -1.81 26.55 15.87
CA ASP A 207 -1.22 27.86 16.18
C ASP A 207 -2.25 28.75 16.89
N GLU A 208 -2.50 28.49 18.18
CA GLU A 208 -3.36 29.37 18.98
C GLU A 208 -2.64 30.72 19.22
N PRO A 209 -3.21 31.86 18.81
CA PRO A 209 -2.60 33.16 19.03
C PRO A 209 -2.47 33.47 20.53
N GLY A 210 -1.24 33.66 20.99
CA GLY A 210 -0.92 33.91 22.40
C GLY A 210 -0.41 32.68 23.17
N ALA A 211 -0.44 31.49 22.56
CA ALA A 211 0.23 30.32 23.14
C ALA A 211 1.76 30.45 23.01
N PRO A 212 2.53 30.06 24.04
CA PRO A 212 3.98 30.24 24.06
C PRO A 212 4.76 29.33 23.09
N ALA A 213 4.10 28.38 22.41
CA ALA A 213 4.73 27.52 21.41
C ALA A 213 3.71 26.99 20.38
N ARG A 214 4.10 27.04 19.11
CA ARG A 214 3.49 26.32 17.98
C ARG A 214 3.38 24.83 18.30
N ARG A 215 2.25 24.23 17.95
CA ARG A 215 1.99 22.81 18.17
C ARG A 215 2.17 22.07 16.86
N ASP A 216 3.35 21.48 16.71
CA ASP A 216 3.72 20.88 15.44
C ASP A 216 2.85 19.66 15.11
N GLY A 217 2.44 19.57 13.85
CA GLY A 217 1.88 18.37 13.24
C GLY A 217 2.95 17.29 13.04
N GLY A 218 2.47 16.10 12.72
CA GLY A 218 3.32 14.96 12.40
C GLY A 218 4.08 15.14 11.09
N ASP A 219 5.35 14.70 11.07
CA ASP A 219 6.15 14.65 9.84
C ASP A 219 6.11 13.25 9.22
N ALA A 220 5.63 13.18 7.97
CA ALA A 220 5.65 11.94 7.21
C ALA A 220 7.07 11.54 6.82
N PHE A 221 7.36 10.24 6.83
CA PHE A 221 8.61 9.70 6.32
C PHE A 221 8.62 9.67 4.78
N ASN A 222 9.83 9.63 4.20
CA ASN A 222 10.03 9.62 2.74
C ASN A 222 9.51 8.35 2.07
N ALA A 223 9.39 8.39 0.73
CA ALA A 223 9.05 7.21 -0.06
C ALA A 223 10.00 6.03 0.24
N LEU A 224 9.42 4.84 0.27
CA LEU A 224 10.16 3.58 0.35
C LEU A 224 10.63 3.18 -1.05
N PRO A 225 11.78 2.48 -1.16
CA PRO A 225 12.14 1.84 -2.41
C PRO A 225 11.09 0.78 -2.78
N ILE A 226 11.05 0.40 -4.07
CA ILE A 226 10.27 -0.75 -4.51
C ILE A 226 10.71 -1.96 -3.67
N ALA A 227 9.75 -2.60 -3.00
CA ALA A 227 10.04 -3.75 -2.17
C ALA A 227 10.43 -4.96 -3.03
N ALA A 228 11.47 -5.69 -2.60
CA ALA A 228 11.88 -6.94 -3.24
C ALA A 228 10.92 -8.12 -2.95
N PHE A 229 9.86 -7.87 -2.19
CA PHE A 229 8.83 -8.83 -1.79
C PHE A 229 7.47 -8.13 -1.79
N LEU A 230 6.41 -8.91 -1.96
CA LEU A 230 5.04 -8.40 -1.97
C LEU A 230 4.63 -7.99 -0.54
N ARG A 231 4.25 -6.73 -0.35
CA ARG A 231 3.77 -6.21 0.94
C ARG A 231 2.76 -5.08 0.78
N GLY A 232 1.94 -4.88 1.80
CA GLY A 232 1.04 -3.73 1.87
C GLY A 232 1.76 -2.40 2.05
N GLY A 233 0.97 -1.34 2.14
CA GLY A 233 1.45 0.03 2.36
C GLY A 233 1.91 0.30 3.79
N CYS A 234 1.80 1.57 4.21
CA CYS A 234 2.01 2.00 5.58
C CYS A 234 0.82 2.74 6.16
N ARG A 235 0.55 2.48 7.43
CA ARG A 235 -0.51 3.14 8.20
C ARG A 235 -0.20 4.63 8.36
N GLY A 236 -1.24 5.46 8.41
CA GLY A 236 -1.13 6.84 8.86
C GLY A 236 -0.92 6.95 10.38
N GLN A 237 -0.44 8.10 10.82
CA GLN A 237 -0.24 8.45 12.23
C GLN A 237 -1.55 8.95 12.85
N ALA A 238 -1.77 8.67 14.12
CA ALA A 238 -2.84 9.33 14.88
C ALA A 238 -2.54 10.83 15.03
N GLY A 239 -3.58 11.66 15.12
CA GLY A 239 -3.46 13.08 15.46
C GLY A 239 -3.12 13.29 16.95
N GLY A 240 -2.70 14.50 17.29
CA GLY A 240 -2.44 14.90 18.67
C GLY A 240 -3.74 15.08 19.46
N ASP A 241 -3.70 14.68 20.73
CA ASP A 241 -4.83 14.88 21.64
C ASP A 241 -5.06 16.38 21.89
N GLY A 242 -6.34 16.75 22.05
CA GLY A 242 -6.78 18.10 22.38
C GLY A 242 -6.85 18.35 23.90
N SER A 243 -7.95 18.97 24.35
CA SER A 243 -8.31 19.11 25.78
C SER A 243 -8.45 17.74 26.49
N THR A 244 -8.58 17.74 27.82
CA THR A 244 -8.45 16.55 28.72
C THR A 244 -9.42 15.38 28.46
N ALA A 245 -10.31 15.46 27.48
CA ALA A 245 -11.18 14.38 27.03
C ALA A 245 -11.20 14.17 25.50
N ALA A 246 -10.28 14.83 24.76
CA ALA A 246 -10.29 14.89 23.32
C ALA A 246 -9.16 14.05 22.71
N SER A 247 -9.45 12.83 22.29
CA SER A 247 -8.48 12.03 21.56
C SER A 247 -8.29 12.53 20.13
N GLY A 248 -7.04 12.54 19.67
CA GLY A 248 -6.71 12.74 18.27
C GLY A 248 -7.40 11.73 17.35
N GLY A 249 -7.60 12.11 16.10
CA GLY A 249 -8.14 11.22 15.09
C GLY A 249 -7.22 10.02 14.86
N SER A 250 -7.79 8.83 14.71
CA SER A 250 -7.02 7.62 14.43
C SER A 250 -6.33 7.69 13.06
N GLY A 251 -5.11 7.15 12.96
CA GLY A 251 -4.44 7.02 11.67
C GLY A 251 -5.13 5.97 10.78
N GLY A 252 -5.23 6.23 9.48
CA GLY A 252 -5.89 5.34 8.51
C GLY A 252 -5.06 4.09 8.18
N PRO A 253 -5.71 2.94 7.92
CA PRO A 253 -5.00 1.69 7.59
C PRO A 253 -4.33 1.73 6.22
N ALA A 254 -3.18 1.06 6.09
CA ALA A 254 -2.48 0.86 4.82
C ALA A 254 -3.28 0.02 3.83
N GLY A 255 -3.10 0.20 2.52
CA GLY A 255 -3.63 -0.73 1.52
C GLY A 255 -2.95 -2.09 1.57
N GLY A 256 -3.66 -3.15 1.15
CA GLY A 256 -3.16 -4.53 1.10
C GLY A 256 -2.24 -4.80 -0.09
N ALA A 257 -1.95 -6.08 -0.36
CA ALA A 257 -1.07 -6.46 -1.44
C ALA A 257 -1.57 -7.69 -2.20
N LEU A 258 -1.38 -7.62 -3.52
CA LEU A 258 -1.90 -8.57 -4.49
C LEU A 258 -0.84 -8.90 -5.55
N LEU A 259 -0.69 -10.18 -5.83
CA LEU A 259 0.02 -10.68 -7.00
C LEU A 259 -0.96 -11.43 -7.92
N LEU A 260 -0.96 -11.06 -9.21
CA LEU A 260 -1.56 -11.83 -10.29
C LEU A 260 -0.42 -12.38 -11.13
N ALA A 261 -0.20 -13.69 -11.12
CA ALA A 261 0.89 -14.35 -11.82
C ALA A 261 0.35 -15.45 -12.74
N ALA A 262 0.59 -15.34 -14.05
CA ALA A 262 0.10 -16.28 -15.05
C ALA A 262 1.22 -16.73 -15.99
N SER A 263 1.27 -18.02 -16.31
CA SER A 263 2.11 -18.51 -17.42
C SER A 263 1.61 -18.01 -18.78
N GLY A 264 0.30 -17.81 -18.91
CA GLY A 264 -0.37 -17.20 -20.06
C GLY A 264 -0.66 -15.73 -19.83
N ASP A 265 -1.84 -15.30 -20.27
CA ASP A 265 -2.24 -13.88 -20.25
C ASP A 265 -2.96 -13.52 -18.94
N VAL A 266 -2.80 -12.27 -18.52
CA VAL A 266 -3.60 -11.66 -17.46
C VAL A 266 -4.50 -10.59 -18.08
N THR A 267 -5.81 -10.80 -18.03
CA THR A 267 -6.80 -9.86 -18.55
C THR A 267 -7.56 -9.20 -17.42
N VAL A 268 -7.55 -7.88 -17.39
CA VAL A 268 -8.45 -7.05 -16.58
C VAL A 268 -9.45 -6.42 -17.54
N ALA A 269 -10.64 -6.99 -17.64
CA ALA A 269 -11.65 -6.63 -18.64
C ALA A 269 -12.16 -5.19 -18.44
N ALA A 270 -12.81 -4.64 -19.47
CA ALA A 270 -13.44 -3.33 -19.37
C ALA A 270 -14.48 -3.31 -18.23
N GLY A 271 -14.42 -2.28 -17.38
CA GLY A 271 -15.27 -2.16 -16.19
C GLY A 271 -14.82 -3.00 -14.98
N ALA A 272 -13.87 -3.91 -15.15
CA ALA A 272 -13.28 -4.64 -14.02
C ALA A 272 -12.37 -3.74 -13.17
N VAL A 273 -12.20 -4.10 -11.91
CA VAL A 273 -11.42 -3.33 -10.93
C VAL A 273 -10.47 -4.27 -10.18
N VAL A 274 -9.21 -3.84 -10.05
CA VAL A 274 -8.23 -4.41 -9.12
C VAL A 274 -7.77 -3.29 -8.20
N ASN A 275 -8.01 -3.40 -6.89
CA ASN A 275 -7.83 -2.29 -5.96
C ASN A 275 -7.08 -2.68 -4.68
N ALA A 276 -6.01 -1.95 -4.38
CA ALA A 276 -5.20 -2.06 -3.17
C ALA A 276 -5.10 -0.70 -2.44
N GLY A 277 -6.17 0.09 -2.44
CA GLY A 277 -6.21 1.42 -1.85
C GLY A 277 -6.03 1.46 -0.32
N GLY A 278 -5.49 2.58 0.17
CA GLY A 278 -5.38 2.88 1.60
C GLY A 278 -6.65 3.47 2.21
N GLY A 279 -6.82 3.30 3.51
CA GLY A 279 -7.94 3.85 4.26
C GLY A 279 -7.73 5.31 4.67
N GLY A 280 -8.83 6.05 4.77
CA GLY A 280 -8.82 7.45 5.21
C GLY A 280 -8.44 7.60 6.69
N GLY A 281 -7.94 8.78 7.06
CA GLY A 281 -7.67 9.15 8.45
C GLY A 281 -8.93 9.50 9.21
N GLY A 282 -8.97 9.19 10.51
CA GLY A 282 -10.08 9.59 11.38
C GLY A 282 -10.08 11.08 11.66
N GLY A 283 -11.27 11.69 11.74
CA GLY A 283 -11.38 13.05 12.26
C GLY A 283 -11.06 13.11 13.75
N GLY A 284 -10.65 14.29 14.24
CA GLY A 284 -10.48 14.53 15.67
C GLY A 284 -11.79 14.26 16.44
N SER A 285 -11.72 13.57 17.58
CA SER A 285 -12.91 13.09 18.29
C SER A 285 -13.79 14.19 18.87
N THR A 286 -13.18 15.30 19.32
CA THR A 286 -13.87 16.43 19.95
C THR A 286 -13.04 17.72 19.83
N ALA A 287 -13.46 18.78 20.52
CA ALA A 287 -12.79 20.08 20.65
C ALA A 287 -11.26 20.00 20.61
N LEU A 288 -10.67 20.72 19.65
CA LEU A 288 -9.23 20.98 19.58
C LEU A 288 -8.36 19.75 19.32
N SER A 289 -8.92 18.58 18.99
CA SER A 289 -8.12 17.39 18.67
C SER A 289 -7.63 17.40 17.22
N GLY A 290 -6.39 16.98 16.98
CA GLY A 290 -5.84 16.88 15.63
C GLY A 290 -6.47 15.75 14.82
N GLY A 291 -6.64 15.95 13.51
CA GLY A 291 -7.09 14.90 12.59
C GLY A 291 -6.01 13.85 12.36
N GLY A 292 -6.40 12.59 12.19
CA GLY A 292 -5.49 11.48 11.90
C GLY A 292 -5.02 11.50 10.45
N GLY A 293 -3.78 11.09 10.21
CA GLY A 293 -3.24 10.93 8.86
C GLY A 293 -3.77 9.66 8.19
N ALA A 294 -3.86 9.63 6.87
CA ALA A 294 -4.39 8.49 6.13
C ALA A 294 -3.33 7.42 5.79
N GLY A 295 -3.78 6.21 5.51
CA GLY A 295 -2.89 5.13 5.07
C GLY A 295 -2.52 5.23 3.60
N SER A 296 -1.31 4.81 3.25
CA SER A 296 -0.87 4.75 1.86
C SER A 296 -1.60 3.66 1.09
N GLY A 297 -1.56 3.74 -0.23
CA GLY A 297 -1.90 2.61 -1.09
C GLY A 297 -0.97 1.41 -0.87
N GLY A 298 -1.39 0.26 -1.39
CA GLY A 298 -0.75 -1.04 -1.27
C GLY A 298 0.15 -1.41 -2.44
N MET A 299 0.38 -2.70 -2.68
CA MET A 299 1.20 -3.19 -3.80
C MET A 299 0.39 -4.12 -4.70
N ILE A 300 0.37 -3.84 -6.00
CA ILE A 300 -0.19 -4.73 -7.01
C ILE A 300 0.92 -5.13 -7.98
N VAL A 301 1.14 -6.43 -8.13
CA VAL A 301 2.05 -6.98 -9.14
C VAL A 301 1.24 -7.81 -10.12
N VAL A 302 1.45 -7.57 -11.41
CA VAL A 302 0.87 -8.37 -12.49
C VAL A 302 2.01 -8.95 -13.32
N ASP A 303 2.18 -10.27 -13.30
CA ASP A 303 3.18 -11.02 -14.05
C ASP A 303 2.47 -11.97 -15.03
N GLY A 304 2.68 -11.77 -16.32
CA GLY A 304 2.01 -12.52 -17.37
C GLY A 304 2.78 -12.45 -18.69
N LYS A 305 2.45 -13.31 -19.64
CA LYS A 305 3.03 -13.22 -20.99
C LYS A 305 2.54 -11.95 -21.70
N ALA A 306 1.21 -11.79 -21.77
CA ALA A 306 0.55 -10.53 -22.11
C ALA A 306 -0.34 -10.08 -20.96
N ILE A 307 -0.44 -8.77 -20.79
CA ILE A 307 -1.24 -8.10 -19.77
C ILE A 307 -2.20 -7.18 -20.51
N HIS A 308 -3.47 -7.59 -20.56
CA HIS A 308 -4.55 -6.86 -21.22
C HIS A 308 -5.29 -5.99 -20.21
N ARG A 309 -4.93 -4.70 -20.14
CA ARG A 309 -5.48 -3.75 -19.16
C ARG A 309 -6.59 -2.91 -19.79
N HIS A 310 -7.82 -3.42 -19.77
CA HIS A 310 -9.01 -2.67 -20.19
C HIS A 310 -9.78 -2.07 -19.01
N GLY A 311 -9.65 -2.63 -17.81
CA GLY A 311 -10.23 -2.14 -16.56
C GLY A 311 -9.26 -1.31 -15.70
N SER A 312 -9.65 -1.04 -14.46
CA SER A 312 -8.88 -0.19 -13.53
C SER A 312 -7.97 -1.03 -12.63
N ILE A 313 -6.71 -0.63 -12.50
CA ILE A 313 -5.77 -1.16 -11.49
C ILE A 313 -5.31 0.02 -10.62
N VAL A 314 -5.70 0.01 -9.35
CA VAL A 314 -5.53 1.16 -8.46
C VAL A 314 -4.92 0.79 -7.10
N ALA A 315 -3.98 1.61 -6.64
CA ALA A 315 -3.32 1.52 -5.34
C ALA A 315 -3.12 2.93 -4.77
N ASN A 316 -4.22 3.69 -4.68
CA ASN A 316 -4.20 5.07 -4.20
C ASN A 316 -4.13 5.15 -2.67
N GLY A 317 -3.64 6.27 -2.14
CA GLY A 317 -3.69 6.56 -0.70
C GLY A 317 -5.02 7.17 -0.27
N GLY A 318 -5.36 7.00 1.00
CA GLY A 318 -6.57 7.59 1.60
C GLY A 318 -6.42 9.10 1.86
N GLY A 319 -7.53 9.79 2.12
CA GLY A 319 -7.56 11.19 2.54
C GLY A 319 -7.42 11.34 4.06
N GLY A 320 -6.67 12.34 4.53
CA GLY A 320 -6.47 12.62 5.95
C GLY A 320 -7.74 13.14 6.63
N GLY A 321 -7.85 12.96 7.95
CA GLY A 321 -8.99 13.44 8.74
C GLY A 321 -8.92 14.93 9.04
N GLN A 322 -10.08 15.54 9.26
CA GLN A 322 -10.20 16.92 9.74
C GLN A 322 -9.88 16.99 11.24
N GLY A 323 -9.32 18.10 11.71
CA GLY A 323 -9.23 18.38 13.15
C GLY A 323 -10.58 18.76 13.76
N GLY A 324 -10.73 18.55 15.07
CA GLY A 324 -11.86 19.02 15.85
C GLY A 324 -11.69 20.48 16.29
N TYR A 325 -12.80 21.17 16.52
CA TYR A 325 -12.80 22.63 16.74
C TYR A 325 -13.82 23.07 17.79
N VAL A 326 -13.64 24.28 18.31
CA VAL A 326 -14.50 24.89 19.34
C VAL A 326 -15.07 26.20 18.82
N LEU A 327 -16.33 26.17 18.38
CA LEU A 327 -17.14 27.39 18.26
C LEU A 327 -18.02 27.51 19.52
N ALA A 328 -19.34 27.39 19.38
CA ALA A 328 -20.28 27.37 20.50
C ALA A 328 -20.44 25.98 21.14
N ALA A 329 -20.01 24.91 20.44
CA ALA A 329 -19.99 23.54 20.92
C ALA A 329 -18.75 22.82 20.38
N ALA A 330 -18.24 21.85 21.15
CA ALA A 330 -17.19 20.95 20.71
C ALA A 330 -17.70 20.07 19.58
N LEU A 331 -17.15 20.22 18.38
CA LEU A 331 -17.56 19.43 17.22
C LEU A 331 -16.41 18.50 16.76
N PRO A 332 -16.71 17.22 16.49
CA PRO A 332 -15.73 16.31 15.91
C PRO A 332 -15.35 16.75 14.50
N GLY A 333 -14.12 16.43 14.11
CA GLY A 333 -13.68 16.55 12.73
C GLY A 333 -14.32 15.46 11.86
N GLN A 334 -14.51 15.75 10.57
CA GLN A 334 -14.91 14.75 9.60
C GLN A 334 -13.73 13.82 9.25
N PRO A 335 -13.96 12.50 9.10
CA PRO A 335 -12.94 11.60 8.59
C PRO A 335 -12.63 11.90 7.12
N GLY A 336 -11.43 11.54 6.69
CA GLY A 336 -11.09 11.55 5.27
C GLY A 336 -11.61 10.32 4.55
N ASN A 337 -11.70 10.41 3.22
CA ASN A 337 -12.24 9.35 2.40
C ASN A 337 -11.23 8.19 2.25
N ASN A 338 -11.75 6.96 2.17
CA ASN A 338 -10.96 5.82 1.73
C ASN A 338 -10.60 5.96 0.24
N ALA A 339 -9.47 5.39 -0.17
CA ALA A 339 -9.13 5.27 -1.58
C ALA A 339 -10.14 4.36 -2.31
N GLY A 340 -10.80 4.92 -3.32
CA GLY A 340 -11.81 4.20 -4.12
C GLY A 340 -11.21 3.43 -5.30
N ALA A 341 -12.08 2.73 -6.02
CA ALA A 341 -11.79 1.96 -7.23
C ALA A 341 -11.46 2.79 -8.49
N SER A 342 -11.15 4.09 -8.33
CA SER A 342 -10.92 5.02 -9.45
C SER A 342 -9.54 5.67 -9.34
N ALA A 343 -9.08 6.29 -10.42
CA ALA A 343 -7.83 7.05 -10.42
C ALA A 343 -7.91 8.36 -9.61
N THR A 344 -9.10 8.79 -9.20
CA THR A 344 -9.30 10.03 -8.45
C THR A 344 -8.68 9.91 -7.06
N PRO A 345 -7.82 10.87 -6.64
CA PRO A 345 -7.29 10.90 -5.28
C PRO A 345 -8.42 10.98 -4.24
N ALA A 346 -8.26 10.28 -3.12
CA ALA A 346 -9.21 10.37 -2.02
C ALA A 346 -9.19 11.77 -1.40
N THR A 347 -10.34 12.40 -1.23
CA THR A 347 -10.43 13.70 -0.59
C THR A 347 -10.17 13.60 0.91
N GLY A 348 -9.47 14.57 1.48
CA GLY A 348 -9.39 14.72 2.93
C GLY A 348 -10.75 15.05 3.55
N GLY A 349 -10.85 14.90 4.88
CA GLY A 349 -12.02 15.24 5.64
C GLY A 349 -12.31 16.73 5.53
N GLY A 350 -13.56 17.07 5.23
CA GLY A 350 -14.03 18.43 5.10
C GLY A 350 -15.52 18.54 5.44
N GLY A 351 -15.95 19.74 5.82
CA GLY A 351 -17.34 20.05 6.11
C GLY A 351 -17.54 21.56 6.00
N GLY A 352 -18.55 21.99 5.25
CA GLY A 352 -18.76 23.36 4.75
C GLY A 352 -19.17 24.40 5.80
N GLY A 353 -18.44 24.50 6.90
CA GLY A 353 -18.57 25.56 7.91
C GLY A 353 -17.31 26.42 7.95
N ILE A 354 -17.42 27.59 8.58
CA ILE A 354 -16.49 28.72 8.41
C ILE A 354 -15.05 28.40 8.87
N ILE A 355 -14.79 27.47 9.81
CA ILE A 355 -13.41 27.26 10.32
C ILE A 355 -13.23 25.85 10.91
N PRO A 356 -12.95 24.81 10.10
CA PRO A 356 -11.89 23.88 10.52
C PRO A 356 -10.94 23.49 9.37
N PRO A 357 -9.67 23.18 9.68
CA PRO A 357 -8.68 22.81 8.68
C PRO A 357 -9.03 21.47 8.04
N SER A 358 -9.12 21.46 6.72
CA SER A 358 -9.31 20.22 5.96
C SER A 358 -8.14 19.25 6.15
N GLY A 359 -8.44 17.95 6.15
CA GLY A 359 -7.41 16.94 5.97
C GLY A 359 -6.80 17.01 4.57
N GLY A 360 -5.57 16.53 4.44
CA GLY A 360 -4.88 16.44 3.15
C GLY A 360 -5.49 15.39 2.24
N SER A 361 -5.54 15.65 0.93
CA SER A 361 -5.95 14.64 -0.04
C SER A 361 -4.94 13.49 -0.10
N GLY A 362 -5.42 12.27 -0.32
CA GLY A 362 -4.56 11.15 -0.69
C GLY A 362 -3.86 11.38 -2.02
N SER A 363 -2.93 10.51 -2.36
CA SER A 363 -2.29 10.45 -3.67
C SER A 363 -3.21 9.77 -4.71
N GLY A 364 -3.02 10.08 -5.99
CA GLY A 364 -3.65 9.36 -7.09
C GLY A 364 -3.10 9.83 -8.44
N GLN A 365 -3.45 9.12 -9.51
CA GLN A 365 -2.91 9.34 -10.85
C GLN A 365 -1.38 9.39 -10.82
N ALA A 366 -0.75 10.30 -11.56
CA ALA A 366 0.70 10.49 -11.58
C ALA A 366 1.27 11.04 -10.26
N THR A 367 0.44 11.58 -9.37
CA THR A 367 0.88 12.19 -8.12
C THR A 367 1.08 11.10 -7.07
N ARG A 368 2.35 10.77 -6.78
CA ARG A 368 2.71 9.76 -5.76
C ARG A 368 2.71 10.30 -4.33
N ASN A 369 3.03 11.58 -4.17
CA ASN A 369 3.02 12.24 -2.86
C ASN A 369 1.59 12.64 -2.48
N ALA A 370 1.27 12.60 -1.20
CA ALA A 370 -0.03 13.04 -0.72
C ALA A 370 -0.04 14.53 -0.35
N GLY A 371 -1.24 15.09 -0.18
CA GLY A 371 -1.43 16.45 0.31
C GLY A 371 -1.21 16.54 1.83
N ASN A 372 -0.64 17.65 2.28
CA ASN A 372 -0.52 17.96 3.71
C ASN A 372 -1.89 18.30 4.30
N GLY A 373 -2.05 18.06 5.60
CA GLY A 373 -3.18 18.58 6.36
C GLY A 373 -3.07 20.10 6.53
N ALA A 374 -4.21 20.78 6.63
CA ALA A 374 -4.22 22.22 6.84
C ALA A 374 -3.88 22.58 8.29
N ASN A 375 -3.19 23.71 8.47
CA ASN A 375 -2.94 24.31 9.78
C ASN A 375 -4.21 24.97 10.30
N ALA A 376 -4.33 25.11 11.63
CA ALA A 376 -5.43 25.87 12.25
C ALA A 376 -5.04 26.47 13.59
N LEU A 377 -5.95 27.27 14.16
CA LEU A 377 -5.82 27.74 15.54
C LEU A 377 -6.18 26.61 16.53
N ASP A 378 -7.16 25.79 16.17
CA ASP A 378 -7.69 24.66 16.95
C ASP A 378 -7.00 23.34 16.54
N GLY A 379 -7.72 22.21 16.52
CA GLY A 379 -7.21 20.94 16.03
C GLY A 379 -6.85 21.02 14.55
N ALA A 380 -5.61 20.66 14.21
CA ALA A 380 -5.12 20.71 12.85
C ALA A 380 -5.54 19.50 12.00
N GLY A 381 -5.53 19.63 10.66
CA GLY A 381 -5.89 18.55 9.75
C GLY A 381 -4.80 17.48 9.63
N GLY A 382 -5.18 16.22 9.44
CA GLY A 382 -4.25 15.12 9.16
C GLY A 382 -3.78 15.09 7.71
N GLY A 383 -2.57 14.59 7.45
CA GLY A 383 -2.02 14.42 6.10
C GLY A 383 -2.63 13.24 5.33
N GLY A 384 -2.68 13.35 4.01
CA GLY A 384 -3.12 12.28 3.12
C GLY A 384 -2.12 11.12 3.01
N GLY A 385 -2.58 9.96 2.56
CA GLY A 385 -1.75 8.78 2.33
C GLY A 385 -1.09 8.80 0.96
N ALA A 386 0.15 8.32 0.89
CA ALA A 386 0.92 8.25 -0.36
C ALA A 386 0.43 7.13 -1.30
N ALA A 387 0.93 7.13 -2.53
CA ALA A 387 0.57 6.13 -3.51
C ALA A 387 1.23 4.79 -3.18
N GLY A 388 0.57 3.72 -3.61
CA GLY A 388 1.10 2.36 -3.60
C GLY A 388 2.03 2.09 -4.78
N PHE A 389 2.36 0.82 -4.99
CA PHE A 389 3.09 0.36 -6.17
C PHE A 389 2.18 -0.42 -7.11
N ILE A 390 2.35 -0.20 -8.41
CA ILE A 390 1.84 -1.09 -9.44
C ILE A 390 3.02 -1.51 -10.31
N LEU A 391 3.21 -2.81 -10.49
CA LEU A 391 4.29 -3.39 -11.30
C LEU A 391 3.68 -4.31 -12.36
N LEU A 392 4.03 -4.08 -13.63
CA LEU A 392 3.56 -4.88 -14.76
C LEU A 392 4.76 -5.59 -15.40
N LEU A 393 4.75 -6.92 -15.37
CA LEU A 393 5.85 -7.78 -15.79
C LEU A 393 5.37 -8.65 -16.95
N GLY A 394 5.49 -8.13 -18.16
CA GLY A 394 4.99 -8.76 -19.39
C GLY A 394 4.82 -7.75 -20.51
N SER A 395 4.35 -8.21 -21.67
CA SER A 395 3.88 -7.28 -22.71
C SER A 395 2.56 -6.66 -22.28
N VAL A 396 2.40 -5.34 -22.37
CA VAL A 396 1.22 -4.64 -21.86
C VAL A 396 0.47 -3.98 -23.01
N ASP A 397 -0.83 -4.19 -23.07
CA ASP A 397 -1.74 -3.42 -23.93
C ASP A 397 -2.98 -2.93 -23.16
N GLY A 398 -3.84 -2.18 -23.86
CA GLY A 398 -5.06 -1.61 -23.32
C GLY A 398 -4.89 -0.24 -22.64
N ALA A 399 -6.01 0.46 -22.46
CA ALA A 399 -6.07 1.85 -21.98
C ALA A 399 -6.86 1.99 -20.66
N GLY A 400 -7.05 0.90 -19.94
CA GLY A 400 -7.67 0.90 -18.62
C GLY A 400 -6.90 1.76 -17.61
N ALA A 401 -7.59 2.30 -16.61
CA ALA A 401 -7.00 3.23 -15.66
C ALA A 401 -5.90 2.58 -14.82
N LEU A 402 -4.82 3.32 -14.59
CA LEU A 402 -3.67 2.89 -13.81
C LEU A 402 -3.28 4.00 -12.84
N SER A 403 -3.42 3.74 -11.54
CA SER A 403 -3.25 4.78 -10.52
C SER A 403 -2.60 4.22 -9.26
N PRO A 404 -1.33 4.52 -8.96
CA PRO A 404 -0.43 5.35 -9.76
C PRO A 404 0.01 4.67 -11.08
N PRO A 405 0.67 5.38 -12.01
CA PRO A 405 1.36 4.74 -13.13
C PRO A 405 2.29 3.63 -12.66
N ALA A 406 2.34 2.53 -13.43
CA ALA A 406 3.25 1.43 -13.14
C ALA A 406 4.70 1.91 -13.13
N THR A 407 5.52 1.28 -12.29
CA THR A 407 6.95 1.59 -12.16
C THR A 407 7.80 0.61 -12.96
#